data_AF-A0A437QJC0-F1
#
_entry.id   AF-A0A437QJC0-F1
#
_cell.length_a   1.000
_cell.length_b   1.000
_cell.length_c   1.000
_cell.angle_alpha   90.00
_cell.angle_beta   90.00
_cell.angle_gamma   90.00
#
_symmetry.space_group_name_H-M   'P 1'
#
loop_
_entity.id
_entity.type
_entity.pdbx_description
1 polymer ?
#
loop_
_entity_poly.entity_id
_entity_poly.type
_entity_poly.pdbx_seq_one_letter_code
_entity_poly.pdbx_strand_id
1 'polypeptide(L)'
;MPFFRILAASTISLGILCSGQSWADAPDKPEDFMRRATAAIKKENYRYAVYQLKDALKLDRQNPDIWNMLGFSYRMQGAEKFDLAWDAYERALTLDPDHIDANEYLGELYLQQGQMDLAKEQLAKLDALCPSGCKERDMLAKAIADKAGS
;
A
#
# COMPACT_ATOMS: atom_id res chain seq x y z
N MET A 1 27.94 78.56 -10.93
CA MET A 1 29.41 78.52 -10.73
C MET A 1 29.69 77.87 -9.38
N PRO A 2 30.67 76.97 -9.15
CA PRO A 2 31.57 76.13 -9.99
C PRO A 2 31.26 74.60 -9.84
N PHE A 3 31.48 73.72 -10.84
CA PHE A 3 32.69 72.94 -11.19
C PHE A 3 33.30 72.02 -10.11
N PHE A 4 33.28 70.69 -10.36
CA PHE A 4 34.36 69.64 -10.29
C PHE A 4 33.71 68.22 -10.20
N ARG A 5 33.64 67.39 -11.28
CA ARG A 5 34.58 66.31 -11.72
C ARG A 5 35.14 65.46 -10.56
N ILE A 6 35.03 64.11 -10.55
CA ILE A 6 35.99 63.17 -11.18
C ILE A 6 35.55 61.68 -10.97
N LEU A 7 35.67 60.89 -12.06
CA LEU A 7 36.02 59.47 -12.28
C LEU A 7 35.21 58.27 -11.72
N ALA A 8 35.10 57.29 -12.62
CA ALA A 8 34.55 55.95 -12.50
C ALA A 8 35.39 55.00 -11.63
N ALA A 9 34.73 54.01 -11.03
CA ALA A 9 35.33 52.71 -10.71
C ALA A 9 34.29 51.61 -10.96
N SER A 10 34.45 50.92 -12.09
CA SER A 10 33.84 49.61 -12.31
C SER A 10 34.48 48.62 -11.36
N THR A 11 33.69 48.03 -10.47
CA THR A 11 33.96 46.69 -9.93
C THR A 11 32.69 45.87 -10.09
N ILE A 12 32.65 45.15 -11.20
CA ILE A 12 31.92 43.89 -11.32
C ILE A 12 32.59 42.90 -10.36
N SER A 13 31.77 41.98 -9.82
CA SER A 13 32.09 40.78 -9.01
C SER A 13 31.75 40.99 -7.54
N LEU A 14 30.71 40.34 -7.01
CA LEU A 14 30.62 38.89 -6.96
C LEU A 14 29.23 38.42 -7.43
N GLY A 15 29.19 37.72 -8.56
CA GLY A 15 28.01 36.98 -8.98
C GLY A 15 27.66 35.97 -7.90
N ILE A 16 26.40 36.02 -7.46
CA ILE A 16 25.78 34.99 -6.63
C ILE A 16 25.75 33.72 -7.48
N LEU A 17 26.78 32.89 -7.38
CA LEU A 17 26.64 31.46 -7.63
C LEU A 17 26.29 30.82 -6.30
N CYS A 18 25.07 31.06 -5.82
CA CYS A 18 24.35 29.94 -5.24
C CYS A 18 24.24 28.95 -6.39
N SER A 19 25.08 27.92 -6.40
CA SER A 19 24.81 26.69 -7.11
C SER A 19 23.50 26.14 -6.56
N GLY A 20 22.39 26.70 -7.07
CA GLY A 20 21.04 26.23 -6.90
C GLY A 20 20.91 24.94 -7.67
N GLN A 21 21.62 23.91 -7.24
CA GLN A 21 21.18 22.56 -7.48
C GLN A 21 20.03 22.39 -6.50
N SER A 22 18.81 22.74 -6.94
CA SER A 22 17.62 22.15 -6.34
C SER A 22 17.51 20.74 -6.93
N TRP A 23 18.27 19.82 -6.39
CA TRP A 23 17.84 18.43 -6.23
C TRP A 23 16.56 18.46 -5.36
N ALA A 24 15.46 18.91 -5.96
CA ALA A 24 14.18 18.36 -5.54
C ALA A 24 14.33 16.86 -5.82
N ASP A 25 14.29 16.04 -4.78
CA ASP A 25 14.26 14.59 -4.95
C ASP A 25 13.21 14.25 -6.01
N ALA A 26 13.52 13.25 -6.86
CA ALA A 26 12.56 12.79 -7.84
C ALA A 26 11.23 12.48 -7.13
N PRO A 27 10.07 12.85 -7.71
CA PRO A 27 8.78 12.58 -7.08
C PRO A 27 8.66 11.09 -6.78
N ASP A 28 8.15 10.77 -5.59
CA ASP A 28 7.92 9.38 -5.18
C ASP A 28 7.11 8.63 -6.25
N LYS A 29 7.46 7.37 -6.46
CA LYS A 29 6.69 6.45 -7.32
C LYS A 29 5.80 5.53 -6.47
N PRO A 30 4.77 4.86 -7.04
CA PRO A 30 3.95 3.90 -6.29
C PRO A 30 4.77 2.88 -5.50
N GLU A 31 5.88 2.41 -6.07
CA GLU A 31 6.76 1.42 -5.46
C GLU A 31 7.46 1.93 -4.19
N ASP A 32 7.74 3.24 -4.12
CA ASP A 32 8.35 3.86 -2.92
C ASP A 32 7.39 3.85 -1.74
N PHE A 33 6.13 4.20 -1.99
CA PHE A 33 5.06 4.11 -1.00
C PHE A 33 4.83 2.66 -0.57
N MET A 34 4.77 1.72 -1.53
CA MET A 34 4.62 0.29 -1.25
C MET A 34 5.76 -0.26 -0.41
N ARG A 35 7.02 0.10 -0.71
CA ARG A 35 8.18 -0.29 0.11
C ARG A 35 8.06 0.22 1.55
N ARG A 36 7.62 1.46 1.75
CA ARG A 36 7.39 2.03 3.09
C ARG A 36 6.23 1.31 3.80
N ALA A 37 5.15 1.00 3.07
CA ALA A 37 4.01 0.24 3.60
C ALA A 37 4.42 -1.17 4.04
N THR A 38 5.14 -1.92 3.21
CA THR A 38 5.64 -3.26 3.55
C THR A 38 6.55 -3.23 4.77
N ALA A 39 7.45 -2.23 4.86
CA ALA A 39 8.30 -2.06 6.03
C ALA A 39 7.49 -1.72 7.30
N ALA A 40 6.40 -0.98 7.16
CA ALA A 40 5.49 -0.64 8.25
C ALA A 40 4.67 -1.86 8.71
N ILE A 41 4.15 -2.66 7.78
CA ILE A 41 3.44 -3.92 8.06
C ILE A 41 4.32 -4.88 8.83
N LYS A 42 5.60 -5.04 8.44
CA LYS A 42 6.57 -5.88 9.17
C LYS A 42 6.83 -5.41 10.61
N LYS A 43 6.56 -4.14 10.90
CA LYS A 43 6.66 -3.54 12.24
C LYS A 43 5.31 -3.43 12.92
N GLU A 44 4.26 -4.04 12.35
CA GLU A 44 2.87 -3.97 12.80
C GLU A 44 2.32 -2.54 12.90
N ASN A 45 2.95 -1.58 12.22
CA ASN A 45 2.49 -0.20 12.15
C ASN A 45 1.48 -0.06 10.99
N TYR A 46 0.33 -0.70 11.16
CA TYR A 46 -0.72 -0.77 10.14
C TYR A 46 -1.32 0.60 9.81
N ARG A 47 -1.38 1.51 10.78
CA ARG A 47 -1.86 2.89 10.56
C ARG A 47 -0.97 3.65 9.59
N TYR A 48 0.36 3.54 9.75
CA TYR A 48 1.30 4.15 8.81
C TYR A 48 1.30 3.42 7.46
N ALA A 49 1.14 2.10 7.45
CA ALA A 49 0.98 1.35 6.20
C ALA A 49 -0.22 1.85 5.38
N VAL A 50 -1.40 2.02 6.00
CA VAL A 50 -2.58 2.59 5.33
C VAL A 50 -2.30 3.97 4.75
N TYR A 51 -1.59 4.84 5.48
CA TYR A 51 -1.23 6.17 4.97
C TYR A 51 -0.40 6.07 3.69
N GLN A 52 0.64 5.23 3.69
CA GLN A 52 1.50 5.03 2.52
C GLN A 52 0.75 4.40 1.34
N LEU A 53 -0.08 3.39 1.59
CA LEU A 53 -0.86 2.71 0.55
C LEU A 53 -1.88 3.65 -0.10
N LYS A 54 -2.49 4.55 0.67
CA LYS A 54 -3.38 5.58 0.11
C LYS A 54 -2.64 6.56 -0.80
N ASP A 55 -1.41 6.91 -0.48
CA ASP A 55 -0.59 7.74 -1.38
C ASP A 55 -0.16 6.96 -2.63
N ALA A 56 0.18 5.67 -2.49
CA ALA A 56 0.45 4.79 -3.63
C ALA A 56 -0.75 4.74 -4.59
N LEU A 57 -1.97 4.59 -4.05
CA LEU A 57 -3.20 4.59 -4.82
C LEU A 57 -3.49 5.93 -5.51
N LYS A 58 -2.99 7.07 -5.04
CA LYS A 58 -3.16 8.33 -5.78
C LYS A 58 -2.42 8.29 -7.13
N LEU A 59 -1.33 7.53 -7.19
CA LEU A 59 -0.48 7.38 -8.36
C LEU A 59 -0.90 6.19 -9.23
N ASP A 60 -1.33 5.08 -8.60
CA ASP A 60 -1.77 3.88 -9.30
C ASP A 60 -3.03 3.28 -8.67
N ARG A 61 -4.20 3.73 -9.16
CA ARG A 61 -5.51 3.28 -8.65
C ARG A 61 -5.93 1.89 -9.14
N GLN A 62 -5.24 1.33 -10.12
CA GLN A 62 -5.64 0.09 -10.80
C GLN A 62 -4.75 -1.10 -10.43
N ASN A 63 -3.85 -0.93 -9.46
CA ASN A 63 -2.99 -1.99 -9.00
C ASN A 63 -3.64 -2.80 -7.87
N PRO A 64 -3.96 -4.09 -8.11
CA PRO A 64 -4.64 -4.92 -7.13
C PRO A 64 -3.76 -5.25 -5.91
N ASP A 65 -2.42 -5.30 -6.05
CA ASP A 65 -1.51 -5.56 -4.93
C ASP A 65 -1.61 -4.46 -3.86
N ILE A 66 -1.74 -3.20 -4.29
CA ILE A 66 -1.88 -2.05 -3.38
C ILE A 66 -3.21 -2.14 -2.62
N TRP A 67 -4.29 -2.48 -3.32
CA TRP A 67 -5.61 -2.68 -2.71
C TRP A 67 -5.61 -3.86 -1.73
N ASN A 68 -4.98 -4.98 -2.09
CA ASN A 68 -4.82 -6.14 -1.22
C ASN A 68 -4.07 -5.79 0.07
N MET A 69 -2.91 -5.12 -0.05
CA MET A 69 -2.14 -4.66 1.12
C MET A 69 -2.89 -3.65 1.97
N LEU A 70 -3.75 -2.82 1.37
CA LEU A 70 -4.61 -1.88 2.08
C LEU A 70 -5.66 -2.62 2.89
N GLY A 71 -6.29 -3.64 2.30
CA GLY A 71 -7.23 -4.52 2.99
C GLY A 71 -6.58 -5.23 4.18
N PHE A 72 -5.39 -5.80 3.97
CA PHE A 72 -4.59 -6.41 5.03
C PHE A 72 -4.32 -5.42 6.17
N SER A 73 -3.85 -4.22 5.83
CA SER A 73 -3.55 -3.20 6.83
C SER A 73 -4.79 -2.71 7.59
N TYR A 74 -5.96 -2.71 6.98
CA TYR A 74 -7.21 -2.41 7.68
C TYR A 74 -7.65 -3.55 8.59
N ARG A 75 -7.63 -4.79 8.10
CA ARG A 75 -8.00 -5.98 8.88
C ARG A 75 -7.20 -6.11 10.16
N MET A 76 -5.89 -5.86 10.08
CA MET A 76 -4.99 -5.91 11.23
C MET A 76 -5.20 -4.79 12.26
N GLN A 77 -5.96 -3.73 11.92
CA GLN A 77 -6.37 -2.71 12.89
C GLN A 77 -7.60 -3.10 13.73
N GLY A 78 -8.23 -4.23 13.43
CA GLY A 78 -9.33 -4.80 14.22
C GLY A 78 -10.73 -4.51 13.67
N ALA A 79 -11.73 -4.97 14.43
CA ALA A 79 -13.12 -5.08 13.96
C ALA A 79 -13.74 -3.77 13.46
N GLU A 80 -13.35 -2.63 14.04
CA GLU A 80 -13.81 -1.30 13.60
C GLU A 80 -13.33 -0.89 12.20
N LYS A 81 -12.51 -1.73 11.55
CA LYS A 81 -11.94 -1.49 10.22
C LYS A 81 -12.26 -2.62 9.25
N PHE A 82 -13.09 -3.59 9.64
CA PHE A 82 -13.44 -4.72 8.78
C PHE A 82 -14.18 -4.31 7.50
N ASP A 83 -15.10 -3.33 7.57
CA ASP A 83 -15.77 -2.82 6.37
C ASP A 83 -14.76 -2.24 5.37
N LEU A 84 -13.80 -1.44 5.85
CA LEU A 84 -12.74 -0.87 5.01
C LEU A 84 -11.78 -1.93 4.47
N ALA A 85 -11.55 -3.01 5.23
CA ALA A 85 -10.75 -4.13 4.77
C ALA A 85 -11.47 -4.88 3.64
N TRP A 86 -12.77 -5.12 3.81
CA TRP A 86 -13.62 -5.77 2.82
C TRP A 86 -13.66 -4.94 1.52
N ASP A 87 -13.93 -3.64 1.59
CA ASP A 87 -13.95 -2.74 0.42
C ASP A 87 -12.63 -2.82 -0.37
N ALA A 88 -11.50 -2.85 0.34
CA ALA A 88 -10.19 -2.90 -0.30
C ALA A 88 -9.90 -4.27 -0.94
N TYR A 89 -10.26 -5.38 -0.30
CA TYR A 89 -10.14 -6.70 -0.89
C TYR A 89 -11.09 -6.89 -2.08
N GLU A 90 -12.33 -6.43 -1.97
CA GLU A 90 -13.30 -6.45 -3.08
C GLU A 90 -12.75 -5.66 -4.26
N ARG A 91 -12.14 -4.50 -4.01
CA ARG A 91 -11.52 -3.70 -5.07
C ARG A 91 -10.34 -4.42 -5.72
N ALA A 92 -9.49 -5.09 -4.94
CA ALA A 92 -8.40 -5.91 -5.47
C ALA A 92 -8.95 -7.03 -6.38
N LEU A 93 -9.96 -7.76 -5.91
CA LEU A 93 -10.58 -8.88 -6.64
C LEU A 93 -11.45 -8.44 -7.82
N THR A 94 -11.91 -7.19 -7.84
CA THR A 94 -12.56 -6.60 -9.02
C THR A 94 -11.55 -6.31 -10.13
N LEU A 95 -10.32 -5.92 -9.77
CA LEU A 95 -9.25 -5.63 -10.71
C LEU A 95 -8.55 -6.91 -11.18
N ASP A 96 -8.36 -7.87 -10.27
CA ASP A 96 -7.80 -9.18 -10.53
C ASP A 96 -8.55 -10.26 -9.72
N PRO A 97 -9.55 -10.93 -10.33
CA PRO A 97 -10.32 -11.98 -9.66
C PRO A 97 -9.49 -13.17 -9.19
N ASP A 98 -8.34 -13.40 -9.82
CA ASP A 98 -7.48 -14.56 -9.58
C ASP A 98 -6.34 -14.24 -8.60
N HIS A 99 -6.36 -13.04 -8.00
CA HIS A 99 -5.34 -12.61 -7.05
C HIS A 99 -5.33 -13.51 -5.81
N ILE A 100 -4.27 -14.32 -5.69
CA ILE A 100 -4.17 -15.40 -4.69
C ILE A 100 -4.22 -14.84 -3.26
N ASP A 101 -3.35 -13.89 -2.90
CA ASP A 101 -3.32 -13.33 -1.53
C ASP A 101 -4.64 -12.63 -1.14
N ALA A 102 -5.30 -11.95 -2.09
CA ALA A 102 -6.56 -11.25 -1.81
C ALA A 102 -7.70 -12.24 -1.53
N ASN A 103 -7.75 -13.37 -2.24
CA ASN A 103 -8.70 -14.44 -1.95
C ASN A 103 -8.43 -15.06 -0.57
N GLU A 104 -7.17 -15.33 -0.21
CA GLU A 104 -6.80 -15.81 1.12
C GLU A 104 -7.23 -14.83 2.21
N TYR A 105 -6.81 -13.57 2.10
CA TYR A 105 -7.03 -12.58 3.15
C TYR A 105 -8.49 -12.15 3.30
N LEU A 106 -9.27 -12.17 2.21
CA LEU A 106 -10.72 -12.00 2.31
C LEU A 106 -11.37 -13.20 3.02
N GLY A 107 -10.89 -14.42 2.76
CA GLY A 107 -11.30 -15.61 3.51
C GLY A 107 -11.01 -15.48 5.01
N GLU A 108 -9.81 -15.02 5.39
CA GLU A 108 -9.47 -14.77 6.79
C GLU A 108 -10.32 -13.66 7.41
N LEU A 109 -10.65 -12.60 6.65
CA LEU A 109 -11.56 -11.55 7.11
C LEU A 109 -12.94 -12.13 7.44
N TYR A 110 -13.47 -13.02 6.58
CA TYR A 110 -14.74 -13.69 6.83
C TYR A 110 -14.69 -14.57 8.08
N LEU A 111 -13.58 -15.27 8.34
CA LEU A 111 -13.40 -16.03 9.58
C LEU A 111 -13.39 -15.14 10.83
N GLN A 112 -12.75 -13.97 10.76
CA GLN A 112 -12.74 -12.99 11.85
C GLN A 112 -14.14 -12.40 12.12
N GLN A 113 -14.98 -12.34 11.10
CA GLN A 113 -16.39 -11.92 11.21
C GLN A 113 -17.36 -13.07 11.54
N GLY A 114 -16.87 -14.30 11.68
CA GLY A 114 -17.70 -15.48 11.95
C GLY A 114 -18.47 -16.00 10.74
N GLN A 115 -18.16 -15.52 9.53
CA GLN A 115 -18.82 -15.88 8.28
C GLN A 115 -18.13 -17.10 7.64
N MET A 116 -18.27 -18.25 8.28
CA MET A 116 -17.58 -19.50 7.91
C MET A 116 -17.86 -19.94 6.46
N ASP A 117 -19.11 -19.80 5.99
CA ASP A 117 -19.48 -20.25 4.64
C ASP A 117 -18.79 -19.40 3.57
N LEU A 118 -18.71 -18.08 3.74
CA LEU A 118 -18.01 -17.19 2.82
C LEU A 118 -16.49 -17.41 2.81
N ALA A 119 -15.90 -17.81 3.94
CA ALA A 119 -14.49 -18.22 3.98
C ALA A 119 -14.24 -19.48 3.15
N LYS A 120 -15.14 -20.48 3.22
CA LYS A 120 -15.06 -21.70 2.42
C LYS A 120 -15.24 -21.42 0.93
N GLU A 121 -16.05 -20.42 0.55
CA GLU A 121 -16.14 -19.97 -0.84
C GLU A 121 -14.80 -19.44 -1.36
N GLN A 122 -14.06 -18.65 -0.57
CA GLN A 122 -12.73 -18.20 -0.98
C GLN A 122 -11.73 -19.36 -1.06
N LEU A 123 -11.81 -20.33 -0.14
CA LEU A 123 -10.99 -21.54 -0.22
C LEU A 123 -11.27 -22.33 -1.51
N ALA A 124 -12.53 -22.49 -1.89
CA ALA A 124 -12.89 -23.19 -3.13
C ALA A 124 -12.35 -22.48 -4.38
N LYS A 125 -12.29 -21.14 -4.39
CA LYS A 125 -11.61 -20.39 -5.44
C LYS A 125 -10.11 -20.69 -5.46
N LEU A 126 -9.46 -20.65 -4.30
CA LEU A 126 -8.03 -20.97 -4.18
C LEU A 126 -7.71 -22.40 -4.60
N ASP A 127 -8.60 -23.36 -4.34
CA ASP A 127 -8.46 -24.74 -4.82
C ASP A 127 -8.46 -24.81 -6.36
N ALA A 128 -9.29 -23.99 -7.02
CA ALA A 128 -9.34 -23.90 -8.47
C ALA A 128 -8.11 -23.17 -9.06
N LEU A 129 -7.63 -22.12 -8.39
CA LEU A 129 -6.46 -21.34 -8.81
C LEU A 129 -5.14 -22.08 -8.57
N CYS A 130 -5.08 -22.93 -7.56
CA CYS A 130 -3.90 -23.68 -7.14
C CYS A 130 -4.13 -25.20 -7.20
N PRO A 131 -4.29 -25.81 -8.40
CA PRO A 131 -4.59 -27.24 -8.53
C PRO A 131 -3.47 -28.17 -8.02
N SER A 132 -2.23 -27.67 -7.95
CA SER A 132 -1.08 -28.36 -7.33
C SER A 132 -0.86 -27.96 -5.86
N GLY A 133 -1.74 -27.14 -5.30
CA GLY A 133 -1.56 -26.47 -4.01
C GLY A 133 -0.71 -25.20 -4.12
N CYS A 134 -0.96 -24.28 -3.19
CA CYS A 134 -0.17 -23.08 -2.93
C CYS A 134 -0.29 -22.72 -1.45
N LYS A 135 0.67 -21.93 -0.97
CA LYS A 135 0.80 -21.60 0.46
C LYS A 135 -0.45 -20.92 1.01
N GLU A 136 -1.04 -20.03 0.24
CA GLU A 136 -2.21 -19.22 0.59
C GLU A 136 -3.47 -20.09 0.75
N ARG A 137 -3.63 -21.08 -0.15
CA ARG A 137 -4.67 -22.12 -0.05
C ARG A 137 -4.48 -23.01 1.18
N ASP A 138 -3.24 -23.40 1.49
CA ASP A 138 -2.90 -24.15 2.70
C ASP A 138 -3.21 -23.35 3.98
N MET A 139 -2.87 -22.06 3.98
CA MET A 139 -3.08 -21.15 5.11
C MET A 139 -4.56 -20.94 5.41
N LEU A 140 -5.38 -20.61 4.41
CA LEU A 140 -6.81 -20.43 4.61
C LEU A 140 -7.50 -21.74 5.04
N ALA A 141 -7.14 -22.88 4.44
CA ALA A 141 -7.68 -24.18 4.83
C ALA A 141 -7.39 -24.49 6.31
N LYS A 142 -6.16 -24.22 6.76
CA LYS A 142 -5.79 -24.38 8.16
C LYS A 142 -6.58 -23.42 9.06
N ALA A 143 -6.69 -22.14 8.69
CA ALA A 143 -7.43 -21.16 9.48
C ALA A 143 -8.91 -21.54 9.65
N ILE A 144 -9.55 -22.08 8.60
CA ILE A 144 -10.91 -22.63 8.65
C ILE A 144 -10.99 -23.79 9.66
N ALA A 145 -10.05 -24.74 9.59
CA ALA A 145 -10.03 -25.90 10.48
C ALA A 145 -9.83 -25.49 11.95
N ASP A 146 -8.87 -24.60 12.22
CA ASP A 146 -8.60 -24.09 13.56
C ASP A 146 -9.82 -23.37 14.15
N LYS A 147 -10.53 -22.56 13.34
CA LYS A 147 -11.74 -21.83 13.74
C LYS A 147 -12.96 -22.73 13.94
N ALA A 148 -13.05 -23.85 13.23
CA ALA A 148 -14.14 -24.82 13.39
C ALA A 148 -13.98 -25.69 14.66
N GLY A 149 -12.75 -25.82 15.17
CA GLY A 149 -12.44 -26.57 16.39
C GLY A 149 -12.42 -25.75 17.67
N SER A 150 -12.53 -24.41 17.59
CA SER A 150 -12.55 -23.47 18.74
C SER A 150 -13.95 -23.19 19.24
#